data_AF-A0A060YQ90-F1
#
_entry.id   AF-A0A060YQ90-F1
#
_cell.length_a   1.000
_cell.length_b   1.000
_cell.length_c   1.000
_cell.angle_alpha   90.00
_cell.angle_beta   90.00
_cell.angle_gamma   90.00
#
_symmetry.space_group_name_H-M   'P 1'
#
loop_
_entity.id
_entity.type
_entity.pdbx_description
1 polymer ?
#
loop_
_entity_poly.entity_id
_entity_poly.type
_entity_poly.pdbx_seq_one_letter_code
_entity_poly.pdbx_strand_id
1 'polypeptide(L)'
;MYRGVFIGAQVKILKKFIPELSLSDVLRGPAGVRAQALDRDGNLVDDFVFDVGVGDVGSRVLHVRNAPSPAATSSLAIAEMVADEVERRFSL
;
A
#
# COMPACT_ATOMS: atom_id res chain seq x y z
N MET A 1 12.35 2.80 12.93
CA MET A 1 12.16 4.23 13.24
C MET A 1 13.48 5.02 13.26
N TYR A 2 14.54 4.60 13.99
CA TYR A 2 15.78 5.39 14.13
C TYR A 2 16.49 5.77 12.81
N ARG A 3 16.38 4.96 11.76
CA ARG A 3 17.02 5.23 10.45
C ARG A 3 16.41 6.42 9.71
N GLY A 4 15.12 6.67 9.89
CA GLY A 4 14.47 7.87 9.38
C GLY A 4 14.86 9.13 10.15
N VAL A 5 15.36 8.98 11.39
CA VAL A 5 15.85 10.08 12.22
C VAL A 5 17.33 10.36 11.94
N PHE A 6 18.16 9.33 11.79
CA PHE A 6 19.61 9.46 11.57
C PHE A 6 20.01 9.03 10.15
N ILE A 7 20.25 10.00 9.27
CA ILE A 7 20.61 9.75 7.85
C ILE A 7 21.84 8.84 7.73
N GLY A 8 22.85 8.99 8.59
CA GLY A 8 24.02 8.12 8.58
C GLY A 8 23.72 6.64 8.81
N ALA A 9 22.68 6.32 9.59
CA ALA A 9 22.24 4.95 9.77
C ALA A 9 21.57 4.38 8.50
N GLN A 10 20.87 5.23 7.74
CA GLN A 10 20.32 4.87 6.43
C GLN A 10 21.45 4.64 5.40
N VAL A 11 22.41 5.57 5.30
CA VAL A 11 23.56 5.46 4.39
C VAL A 11 24.36 4.18 4.63
N LYS A 12 24.59 3.81 5.90
CA LYS A 12 25.29 2.56 6.24
C LYS A 12 24.64 1.31 5.65
N ILE A 13 23.32 1.30 5.48
CA ILE A 13 22.58 0.16 4.91
C ILE A 13 22.58 0.22 3.39
N LEU A 14 22.40 1.43 2.83
CA LEU A 14 22.46 1.63 1.38
C LEU A 14 23.84 1.26 0.81
N LYS A 15 24.91 1.41 1.60
CA LYS A 15 26.26 0.95 1.24
C LYS A 15 26.39 -0.54 0.96
N LYS A 16 25.42 -1.37 1.34
CA LYS A 16 25.37 -2.78 0.92
C LYS A 16 25.10 -2.94 -0.57
N PHE A 17 24.46 -1.94 -1.18
CA PHE A 17 24.11 -1.91 -2.60
C PHE A 17 25.02 -0.96 -3.39
N ILE A 18 25.38 0.19 -2.82
CA ILE A 18 26.26 1.19 -3.45
C ILE A 18 27.34 1.61 -2.43
N PRO A 19 28.52 0.95 -2.39
CA PRO A 19 29.56 1.15 -1.37
C PRO A 19 30.12 2.58 -1.28
N GLU A 20 30.17 3.30 -2.40
CA GLU A 20 30.73 4.64 -2.55
C GLU A 20 29.81 5.74 -1.97
N LEU A 21 28.55 5.40 -1.66
CA LEU A 21 27.54 6.37 -1.22
C LEU A 21 27.97 7.14 0.04
N SER A 22 27.90 8.46 0.00
CA SER A 22 28.26 9.33 1.11
C SER A 22 27.02 9.95 1.77
N LEU A 23 27.24 10.64 2.90
CA LEU A 23 26.17 11.39 3.56
C LEU A 23 25.62 12.52 2.70
N SER A 24 26.46 13.15 1.89
CA SER A 24 26.07 14.26 1.00
C SER A 24 25.19 13.82 -0.17
N ASP A 25 25.16 12.53 -0.49
CA ASP A 25 24.37 11.98 -1.60
C ASP A 25 22.92 11.67 -1.19
N VAL A 26 22.58 11.77 0.11
CA VAL A 26 21.28 11.39 0.65
C VAL A 26 20.60 12.57 1.33
N LEU A 27 19.42 12.92 0.81
CA LEU A 27 18.53 13.93 1.38
C LEU A 27 17.32 13.26 2.05
N ARG A 28 16.68 13.97 2.98
CA ARG A 28 15.43 13.50 3.57
C ARG A 28 14.32 13.53 2.54
N GLY A 29 13.66 12.39 2.33
CA GLY A 29 12.43 12.29 1.56
C GLY A 29 11.19 12.30 2.45
N PRO A 30 9.99 12.39 1.85
CA PRO A 30 8.73 12.18 2.56
C PRO A 30 8.62 10.74 3.07
N ALA A 31 7.76 10.52 4.05
CA ALA A 31 7.38 9.19 4.50
C ALA A 31 6.08 8.75 3.82
N GLY A 32 6.05 7.52 3.32
CA GLY A 32 4.83 6.88 2.81
C GLY A 32 4.33 5.82 3.79
N VAL A 33 3.02 5.70 3.93
CA VAL A 33 2.37 4.61 4.67
C VAL A 33 1.60 3.77 3.68
N ARG A 34 1.85 2.45 3.67
CA ARG A 34 1.05 1.51 2.89
C ARG A 34 -0.17 1.10 3.72
N ALA A 35 -1.36 1.30 3.17
CA ALA A 35 -2.60 0.78 3.74
C ALA A 35 -2.70 -0.73 3.46
N GLN A 36 -1.85 -1.52 4.12
CA GLN A 36 -1.81 -2.97 3.98
C GLN A 36 -2.65 -3.61 5.08
N ALA A 37 -3.59 -4.46 4.69
CA ALA A 37 -4.43 -5.18 5.64
C ALA A 37 -3.64 -6.26 6.37
N LEU A 38 -4.04 -6.50 7.62
CA LEU A 38 -3.56 -7.56 8.49
C LEU A 38 -4.76 -8.46 8.81
N ASP A 39 -4.59 -9.78 8.66
CA ASP A 39 -5.60 -10.72 9.10
C ASP A 39 -5.59 -10.91 10.64
N ARG A 40 -6.48 -11.78 11.14
CA ARG A 40 -6.63 -12.02 12.58
C ARG A 40 -5.45 -12.78 13.19
N ASP A 41 -4.67 -13.47 12.37
CA ASP A 41 -3.51 -14.25 12.78
C ASP A 41 -2.22 -13.42 12.68
N GLY A 42 -2.31 -12.18 12.18
CA GLY A 42 -1.18 -11.27 12.06
C GLY A 42 -0.43 -11.40 10.72
N ASN A 43 -1.00 -12.08 9.72
CA ASN A 43 -0.41 -12.15 8.40
C ASN A 43 -0.81 -10.93 7.57
N LEU A 44 0.11 -10.50 6.72
CA LEU A 44 -0.14 -9.45 5.73
C LEU A 44 -0.99 -10.02 4.60
N VAL A 45 -2.05 -9.31 4.24
CA VAL A 45 -2.88 -9.70 3.10
C VAL A 45 -2.25 -9.18 1.82
N ASP A 46 -1.97 -10.08 0.88
CA ASP A 46 -1.31 -9.74 -0.38
C ASP A 46 -2.28 -9.30 -1.49
N ASP A 47 -3.54 -9.75 -1.42
CA ASP A 47 -4.55 -9.54 -2.47
C ASP A 47 -5.71 -8.64 -2.01
N PHE A 48 -6.68 -8.37 -2.89
CA PHE A 48 -7.83 -7.52 -2.58
C PHE A 48 -8.61 -7.99 -1.36
N VAL A 49 -9.03 -7.02 -0.55
CA VAL A 49 -10.03 -7.22 0.49
C VAL A 49 -11.17 -6.26 0.23
N PHE A 50 -12.23 -6.77 -0.40
CA PHE A 50 -13.46 -6.02 -0.63
C PHE A 50 -14.46 -6.26 0.50
N ASP A 51 -15.09 -5.19 0.95
CA ASP A 51 -16.11 -5.21 1.99
C ASP A 51 -17.30 -4.32 1.60
N VAL A 52 -18.49 -4.63 2.11
CA VAL A 52 -19.70 -3.83 1.86
C VAL A 52 -20.30 -3.46 3.21
N GLY A 53 -20.69 -2.19 3.35
CA GLY A 53 -21.29 -1.71 4.58
C GLY A 53 -22.67 -2.32 4.83
N VAL A 54 -23.15 -2.22 6.07
CA VAL A 54 -24.50 -2.64 6.47
C VAL A 54 -25.46 -1.45 6.54
N GLY A 55 -26.76 -1.70 6.35
CA GLY A 55 -27.82 -0.68 6.38
C GLY A 55 -28.08 -0.01 5.03
N ASP A 56 -29.05 0.91 5.00
CA ASP A 56 -29.57 1.53 3.76
C ASP A 56 -28.51 2.27 2.94
N VAL A 57 -27.55 2.89 3.63
CA VAL A 57 -26.42 3.59 3.01
C VAL A 57 -25.24 2.65 2.82
N GLY A 58 -24.88 1.84 3.82
CA GLY A 58 -23.71 0.97 3.78
C GLY A 58 -23.77 -0.07 2.65
N SER A 59 -24.96 -0.59 2.38
CA SER A 59 -25.22 -1.52 1.27
C SER A 59 -25.00 -0.93 -0.12
N ARG A 60 -24.72 0.36 -0.23
CA ARG A 60 -24.43 1.09 -1.48
C ARG A 60 -22.97 1.51 -1.60
N VAL A 61 -22.10 1.06 -0.69
CA VAL A 61 -20.69 1.44 -0.64
C VAL A 61 -19.82 0.19 -0.72
N LEU A 62 -18.92 0.16 -1.71
CA LEU A 62 -17.84 -0.82 -1.79
C LEU A 62 -16.58 -0.26 -1.11
N HIS A 63 -16.08 -0.95 -0.09
CA HIS A 63 -14.82 -0.64 0.56
C HIS A 63 -13.70 -1.50 -0.02
N VAL A 64 -12.64 -0.86 -0.51
CA VAL A 64 -11.38 -1.52 -0.88
C VAL A 64 -10.42 -1.41 0.29
N ARG A 65 -10.37 -2.42 1.15
CA ARG A 65 -9.58 -2.40 2.39
C ARG A 65 -8.13 -2.84 2.19
N ASN A 66 -7.85 -3.57 1.11
CA ASN A 66 -6.51 -3.92 0.65
C ASN A 66 -6.51 -3.98 -0.87
N ALA A 67 -5.37 -3.64 -1.48
CA ALA A 67 -5.13 -3.80 -2.92
C ALA A 67 -3.72 -4.38 -3.13
N PRO A 68 -3.52 -5.18 -4.19
CA PRO A 68 -2.25 -5.82 -4.46
C PRO A 68 -1.17 -4.81 -4.85
N SER A 69 0.09 -5.23 -4.69
CA SER A 69 1.26 -4.44 -5.08
C SER A 69 1.69 -4.75 -6.52
N PRO A 70 2.28 -3.78 -7.26
CA PRO A 70 2.44 -2.37 -6.92
C PRO A 70 1.23 -1.51 -7.35
N ALA A 71 0.53 -0.92 -6.38
CA ALA A 71 -0.74 -0.22 -6.63
C ALA A 71 -0.60 1.00 -7.56
N ALA A 72 0.51 1.75 -7.48
CA ALA A 72 0.72 2.93 -8.32
C ALA A 72 0.94 2.55 -9.80
N THR A 73 1.78 1.55 -10.06
CA THR A 73 2.14 1.13 -11.42
C THR A 73 1.01 0.36 -12.10
N SER A 74 0.28 -0.47 -11.35
CA SER A 74 -0.84 -1.27 -11.87
C SER A 74 -2.20 -0.59 -11.64
N SER A 75 -2.24 0.72 -11.48
CA SER A 75 -3.42 1.47 -11.06
C SER A 75 -4.62 1.28 -12.00
N LEU A 76 -4.40 1.23 -13.31
CA LEU A 76 -5.48 1.03 -14.29
C LEU A 76 -6.06 -0.40 -14.25
N ALA A 77 -5.20 -1.43 -14.17
CA ALA A 77 -5.66 -2.81 -14.04
C ALA A 77 -6.38 -3.05 -12.68
N ILE A 78 -5.89 -2.41 -11.61
CA ILE A 78 -6.57 -2.40 -10.31
C ILE A 78 -7.94 -1.71 -10.42
N ALA A 79 -8.02 -0.59 -11.15
CA ALA A 79 -9.28 0.11 -11.36
C ALA A 79 -10.31 -0.74 -12.13
N GLU A 80 -9.87 -1.48 -13.15
CA GLU A 80 -10.71 -2.43 -13.89
C GLU A 80 -11.28 -3.51 -12.96
N MET A 81 -10.44 -4.16 -12.14
CA MET A 81 -10.91 -5.14 -11.16
C MET A 81 -11.88 -4.55 -10.12
N VAL A 82 -11.68 -3.31 -9.71
CA VAL A 82 -12.60 -2.63 -8.79
C VAL A 82 -13.92 -2.33 -9.51
N ALA A 83 -13.89 -1.90 -10.77
CA ALA A 83 -15.09 -1.64 -11.57
C ALA A 83 -15.92 -2.92 -11.78
N ASP A 84 -15.28 -4.02 -12.16
CA ASP A 84 -15.93 -5.32 -12.31
C ASP A 84 -16.61 -5.77 -11.00
N GLU A 85 -15.94 -5.56 -9.86
CA GLU A 85 -16.50 -5.88 -8.54
C GLU A 85 -17.72 -5.00 -8.20
N VAL A 86 -17.69 -3.72 -8.57
CA VAL A 86 -18.83 -2.81 -8.41
C VAL A 86 -20.01 -3.26 -9.27
N GLU A 87 -19.80 -3.56 -10.55
CA GLU A 87 -20.85 -4.06 -11.45
C GLU A 87 -21.49 -5.35 -10.90
N ARG A 88 -20.64 -6.30 -10.49
CA ARG A 88 -21.10 -7.58 -9.92
C ARG A 88 -21.91 -7.41 -8.64
N ARG A 89 -21.49 -6.51 -7.74
CA ARG A 89 -22.16 -6.34 -6.43
C ARG A 89 -23.42 -5.50 -6.50
N PHE A 90 -23.49 -4.52 -7.39
CA PHE A 90 -24.61 -3.59 -7.47
C PHE A 90 -25.51 -3.81 -8.68
N SER A 91 -25.20 -4.80 -9.54
CA SER A 91 -25.97 -5.13 -10.75
C SER A 91 -26.19 -3.92 -11.66
N LEU A 92 -25.11 -3.18 -11.91
CA LEU A 92 -25.09 -2.01 -12.79
C LEU A 92 -25.01 -2.40 -14.27
#